data_AF-X1KQJ8-F1
#
_entry.id   AF-X1KQJ8-F1
#
_cell.length_a   1.000
_cell.length_b   1.000
_cell.length_c   1.000
_cell.angle_alpha   90.00
_cell.angle_beta   90.00
_cell.angle_gamma   90.00
#
_symmetry.space_group_name_H-M   'P 1'
#
loop_
_entity.id
_entity.type
_entity.pdbx_description
1 polymer ?
#
loop_
_entity_poly.entity_id
_entity_poly.type
_entity_poly.pdbx_seq_one_letter_code
_entity_poly.pdbx_strand_id
1 'polypeptide(L)'
;WNSPFYPHLFRHSRATHLANVLTEAQLREFFGWTKRSEMTSIYVHLSGRDVDKALLKHYGRKHEEPETIADNLTPKTCPRCSLENPATARFCSRCSCALDMKVAIEQLEIDREANELTAKVIEEIIRRAPEMVAL
;
A
#
# COMPACT_ATOMS: atom_id res chain seq x y z
N TRP A 1 -6.28 10.68 -30.25
CA TRP A 1 -5.47 9.62 -29.61
C TRP A 1 -6.39 8.44 -29.29
N ASN A 2 -6.50 7.48 -30.21
CA ASN A 2 -7.17 6.21 -29.97
C ASN A 2 -6.08 5.14 -30.03
N SER A 3 -5.50 4.76 -28.90
CA SER A 3 -4.71 3.53 -28.85
C SER A 3 -5.71 2.36 -28.80
N PRO A 4 -5.75 1.49 -29.82
CA PRO A 4 -6.64 0.34 -29.79
C PRO A 4 -6.29 -0.56 -28.60
N PHE A 5 -7.29 -0.81 -27.78
CA PHE A 5 -7.18 -1.64 -26.58
C PHE A 5 -7.33 -3.10 -26.98
N TYR A 6 -6.23 -3.86 -26.91
CA TYR A 6 -6.26 -5.28 -27.23
C TYR A 6 -6.23 -6.14 -25.97
N PRO A 7 -7.22 -7.02 -25.74
CA PRO A 7 -7.26 -7.88 -24.54
C PRO A 7 -5.99 -8.73 -24.32
N HIS A 8 -5.29 -9.14 -25.39
CA HIS A 8 -4.07 -9.93 -25.27
C HIS A 8 -2.92 -9.17 -24.58
N LEU A 9 -2.94 -7.84 -24.59
CA LEU A 9 -1.93 -7.02 -23.93
C LEU A 9 -1.95 -7.19 -22.42
N PHE A 10 -3.12 -7.38 -21.79
CA PHE A 10 -3.22 -7.66 -20.34
C PHE A 10 -2.55 -8.97 -19.98
N ARG A 11 -2.80 -9.99 -20.81
CA ARG A 11 -2.22 -11.30 -20.60
C ARG A 11 -0.70 -11.25 -20.75
N HIS A 12 -0.22 -10.54 -21.78
CA HIS A 12 1.20 -10.36 -22.03
C HIS A 12 1.88 -9.59 -20.91
N SER A 13 1.34 -8.42 -20.52
CA SER A 13 1.90 -7.60 -19.45
C SER A 13 1.92 -8.34 -18.10
N ARG A 14 0.85 -9.08 -17.78
CA ARG A 14 0.80 -9.89 -16.57
C ARG A 14 1.81 -11.04 -16.60
N ALA A 15 2.01 -11.70 -17.75
CA ALA A 15 2.98 -12.77 -17.89
C ALA A 15 4.42 -12.26 -17.74
N THR A 16 4.76 -11.14 -18.38
CA THR A 16 6.07 -10.47 -18.23
C THR A 16 6.32 -10.08 -16.77
N HIS A 17 5.32 -9.51 -16.09
CA HIS A 17 5.46 -9.12 -14.68
C HIS A 17 5.68 -10.34 -13.76
N LEU A 18 4.89 -11.40 -13.94
CA LEU A 18 4.97 -12.59 -13.09
C LEU A 18 6.19 -13.48 -13.38
N ALA A 19 6.84 -13.32 -14.54
CA ALA A 19 8.03 -14.11 -14.89
C ALA A 19 9.22 -13.89 -13.94
N ASN A 20 9.28 -12.74 -13.27
CA ASN A 20 10.29 -12.43 -12.26
C ASN A 20 10.01 -13.04 -10.87
N VAL A 21 8.79 -13.55 -10.67
CA VAL A 21 8.30 -14.00 -9.35
C VAL A 21 8.03 -15.51 -9.32
N LEU A 22 7.50 -16.05 -10.41
CA LEU A 22 7.08 -17.44 -10.52
C LEU A 22 8.09 -18.27 -11.32
N THR A 23 8.21 -19.54 -10.95
CA THR A 23 8.92 -20.54 -11.78
C THR A 23 8.15 -20.81 -13.08
N GLU A 24 8.82 -21.34 -14.10
CA GLU A 24 8.18 -21.70 -15.37
C GLU A 24 6.98 -22.64 -15.19
N ALA A 25 7.11 -23.65 -14.32
CA ALA A 25 6.03 -24.59 -14.04
C ALA A 25 4.80 -23.89 -13.44
N GLN A 26 5.02 -22.94 -12.52
CA GLN A 26 3.95 -22.13 -11.92
C GLN A 26 3.33 -21.17 -12.92
N LEU A 27 4.11 -20.57 -13.82
CA LEU A 27 3.59 -19.73 -14.91
C LEU A 27 2.71 -20.54 -15.84
N ARG A 28 3.11 -21.76 -16.21
CA ARG A 28 2.30 -22.64 -17.07
C ARG A 28 0.95 -22.93 -16.43
N GLU A 29 0.94 -23.30 -15.16
CA GLU A 29 -0.30 -23.55 -14.42
C GLU A 29 -1.17 -22.29 -14.33
N PHE A 30 -0.60 -21.15 -13.92
CA PHE A 30 -1.34 -19.90 -13.74
C PHE A 30 -1.97 -19.37 -15.04
N PHE A 31 -1.26 -19.50 -16.17
CA PHE A 31 -1.69 -19.00 -17.46
C PHE A 31 -2.44 -20.02 -18.34
N GLY A 32 -2.68 -21.22 -17.80
CA GLY A 32 -3.39 -22.30 -18.50
C GLY A 32 -2.62 -22.88 -19.68
N TRP A 33 -1.29 -22.83 -19.66
CA TRP A 33 -0.46 -23.45 -20.68
C TRP A 33 -0.26 -24.94 -20.41
N THR A 34 -0.03 -25.70 -21.48
CA THR A 34 0.34 -27.11 -21.34
C THR A 34 1.67 -27.24 -20.59
N LYS A 35 1.85 -28.34 -19.86
CA LYS A 35 3.08 -28.59 -19.08
C LYS A 35 4.37 -28.57 -19.92
N ARG A 36 4.24 -28.87 -21.22
CA ARG A 36 5.32 -28.88 -22.23
C ARG A 36 5.34 -27.61 -23.10
N SER A 37 4.62 -26.56 -22.72
CA SER A 37 4.58 -25.32 -23.49
C SER A 37 5.88 -24.55 -23.32
N GLU A 38 6.50 -24.20 -24.45
CA GLU A 38 7.66 -23.31 -24.53
C GLU A 38 7.29 -21.83 -24.35
N MET A 39 6.01 -21.51 -24.11
CA MET A 39 5.55 -20.13 -24.04
C MET A 39 6.19 -19.33 -22.89
N THR A 40 6.66 -20.00 -21.83
CA THR A 40 7.40 -19.37 -20.72
C THR A 40 8.72 -18.75 -21.17
N SER A 41 9.39 -19.32 -22.18
CA SER A 41 10.69 -18.86 -22.68
C SER A 41 10.66 -17.43 -23.25
N ILE A 42 9.48 -16.97 -23.68
CA ILE A 42 9.25 -15.61 -24.18
C ILE A 42 9.34 -14.57 -23.05
N TYR A 43 9.05 -14.97 -21.80
CA TYR A 43 8.93 -14.05 -20.67
C TYR A 43 10.04 -14.23 -19.64
N VAL A 44 10.63 -15.42 -19.55
CA VAL A 44 11.67 -15.74 -18.57
C VAL A 44 13.04 -15.53 -19.19
N HIS A 45 13.77 -14.54 -18.66
CA HIS A 45 15.15 -14.27 -19.01
C HIS A 45 16.00 -14.34 -17.75
N LEU A 46 16.55 -15.52 -17.47
CA LEU A 46 17.33 -15.74 -16.24
C LEU A 46 18.69 -15.05 -16.35
N SER A 47 18.95 -14.05 -15.49
CA SER A 47 20.29 -13.49 -15.35
C SER A 47 21.06 -14.22 -14.23
N GLY A 48 22.39 -14.23 -14.29
CA GLY A 48 23.21 -14.81 -13.21
C GLY A 48 22.92 -14.19 -11.83
N ARG A 49 22.55 -12.89 -11.82
CA ARG A 49 22.14 -12.17 -10.60
C ARG A 49 20.87 -12.74 -9.97
N ASP A 50 19.93 -13.21 -10.78
CA ASP A 50 18.67 -13.80 -10.29
C ASP A 50 18.91 -15.15 -9.62
N VAL A 51 19.88 -15.91 -10.13
CA VAL A 51 20.33 -17.18 -9.53
C VAL A 51 20.99 -16.92 -8.18
N ASP A 52 21.91 -15.96 -8.11
CA ASP A 52 22.59 -15.59 -6.86
C ASP A 52 21.58 -15.13 -5.80
N LYS A 53 20.60 -14.31 -6.20
CA LYS A 53 19.50 -13.86 -5.33
C LYS A 53 18.67 -15.03 -4.80
N ALA A 54 18.29 -15.98 -5.64
CA ALA A 54 17.53 -17.15 -5.24
C ALA A 54 18.33 -18.05 -4.28
N LEU A 55 19.63 -18.24 -4.52
CA LEU A 55 20.52 -19.00 -3.65
C LEU A 55 20.71 -18.31 -2.30
N LEU A 56 20.99 -17.01 -2.28
CA LEU A 56 21.11 -16.24 -1.04
C LEU A 56 19.83 -16.34 -0.20
N LYS A 57 18.66 -16.21 -0.83
CA LYS A 57 17.36 -16.38 -0.17
C LYS A 57 17.18 -17.80 0.40
N HIS A 58 17.56 -18.83 -0.36
CA HIS A 58 17.49 -20.22 0.10
C HIS A 58 18.36 -20.47 1.35
N TYR A 59 19.54 -19.87 1.41
CA TYR A 59 20.44 -19.96 2.57
C TYR A 59 20.14 -18.93 3.67
N GLY A 60 19.00 -18.23 3.61
CA GLY A 60 18.58 -17.27 4.63
C GLY A 60 19.42 -16.00 4.69
N ARG A 61 20.23 -15.72 3.65
CA ARG A 61 20.99 -14.46 3.55
C ARG A 61 20.12 -13.39 2.90
N LYS A 62 20.03 -12.23 3.55
CA LYS A 62 19.33 -11.07 2.99
C LYS A 62 20.17 -10.50 1.85
N HIS A 63 19.60 -10.49 0.64
CA HIS A 63 20.06 -9.61 -0.41
C HIS A 63 19.29 -8.30 -0.24
N GLU A 64 19.99 -7.18 -0.05
CA GLU A 64 19.38 -5.85 -0.12
C GLU A 64 18.98 -5.62 -1.57
N GLU A 65 17.71 -5.85 -1.89
CA GLU A 65 17.16 -5.34 -3.14
C GLU A 65 17.10 -3.82 -3.05
N PRO A 66 17.47 -3.08 -4.10
CA PRO A 66 17.13 -1.66 -4.15
C PRO A 66 15.63 -1.57 -3.91
N GLU A 67 15.21 -0.67 -3.03
CA GLU A 67 13.80 -0.45 -2.70
C GLU A 67 13.01 -0.32 -4.00
N THR A 68 12.41 -1.42 -4.45
CA THR A 68 11.50 -1.39 -5.59
C THR A 68 10.40 -0.47 -5.13
N ILE A 69 10.22 0.65 -5.84
CA ILE A 69 9.19 1.67 -5.60
C ILE A 69 7.94 0.91 -5.19
N ALA A 70 7.68 0.90 -3.87
CA ALA A 70 6.71 -0.01 -3.31
C ALA A 70 5.40 0.19 -4.07
N ASP A 71 4.76 -0.91 -4.47
CA ASP A 71 3.40 -0.86 -5.00
C ASP A 71 2.56 -0.06 -3.99
N ASN A 72 2.33 1.23 -4.31
CA ASN A 72 1.61 2.21 -3.50
C ASN A 72 0.11 1.86 -3.36
N LEU A 73 -0.26 0.63 -3.71
CA LEU A 73 -1.60 0.07 -3.73
C LEU A 73 -1.77 -1.07 -2.72
N THR A 74 -0.76 -1.32 -1.88
CA THR A 74 -0.88 -2.26 -0.77
C THR A 74 -1.82 -1.71 0.32
N PRO A 75 -2.79 -2.51 0.82
CA PRO A 75 -3.67 -2.07 1.90
C PRO A 75 -2.89 -1.66 3.16
N LYS A 76 -3.34 -0.57 3.81
CA LYS A 76 -2.79 -0.09 5.08
C LYS A 76 -3.53 -0.76 6.24
N THR A 77 -2.79 -1.40 7.14
CA THR A 77 -3.38 -1.97 8.37
C THR A 77 -3.48 -0.91 9.45
N CYS A 78 -4.67 -0.74 10.03
CA CYS A 78 -4.88 0.22 11.11
C CYS A 78 -4.14 -0.23 12.38
N PRO A 79 -3.26 0.62 12.98
CA PRO A 79 -2.52 0.24 14.19
C PRO A 79 -3.40 0.15 15.44
N ARG A 80 -4.60 0.74 15.41
CA ARG A 80 -5.52 0.78 16.56
C ARG A 80 -6.52 -0.37 16.57
N CYS A 81 -7.14 -0.67 15.43
CA CYS A 81 -8.24 -1.65 15.35
C CYS A 81 -7.98 -2.81 14.36
N SER A 82 -6.78 -2.86 13.77
CA SER A 82 -6.32 -3.90 12.85
C SER A 82 -7.15 -4.10 11.57
N LEU A 83 -8.05 -3.17 11.25
CA LEU A 83 -8.77 -3.18 9.98
C LEU A 83 -7.83 -2.85 8.82
N GLU A 84 -7.93 -3.61 7.72
CA GLU A 84 -7.28 -3.28 6.46
C GLU A 84 -8.04 -2.16 5.74
N ASN A 85 -7.31 -1.12 5.37
CA ASN A 85 -7.84 0.05 4.67
C ASN A 85 -7.18 0.15 3.29
N PRO A 86 -7.84 0.76 2.29
CA PRO A 86 -7.22 1.04 1.00
C PRO A 86 -5.91 1.80 1.14
N ALA A 87 -4.98 1.60 0.20
CA ALA A 87 -3.67 2.26 0.23
C ALA A 87 -3.76 3.80 0.23
N THR A 88 -4.82 4.34 -0.38
CA THR A 88 -5.10 5.77 -0.45
C THR A 88 -5.79 6.34 0.79
N ALA A 89 -6.20 5.49 1.75
CA ALA A 89 -6.89 5.93 2.95
C ALA A 89 -5.95 6.72 3.87
N ARG A 90 -6.39 7.93 4.27
CA ARG A 90 -5.70 8.76 5.28
C ARG A 90 -6.09 8.34 6.71
N PHE A 91 -7.33 7.94 6.89
CA PHE A 91 -7.92 7.55 8.17
C PHE A 91 -8.57 6.17 8.08
N CYS A 92 -8.66 5.50 9.21
CA CYS A 92 -9.36 4.23 9.32
C CYS A 92 -10.88 4.41 9.19
N SER A 93 -11.52 3.65 8.31
CA SER A 93 -12.97 3.69 8.11
C SER A 93 -13.81 3.24 9.30
N ARG A 94 -13.22 2.50 10.26
CA ARG A 94 -13.92 1.98 11.45
C ARG A 94 -13.70 2.79 12.72
N CYS A 95 -12.47 3.26 12.95
CA CYS A 95 -12.11 3.91 14.21
C CYS A 95 -11.57 5.34 14.05
N SER A 96 -11.54 5.85 12.81
CA SER A 96 -11.06 7.19 12.45
C SER A 96 -9.61 7.50 12.84
N CYS A 97 -8.82 6.48 13.20
CA CYS A 97 -7.41 6.64 13.51
C CYS A 97 -6.61 6.99 12.23
N ALA A 98 -5.69 7.95 12.33
CA ALA A 98 -4.76 8.28 11.25
C ALA A 98 -3.89 7.07 10.90
N LEU A 99 -3.76 6.77 9.61
CA LEU A 99 -3.02 5.60 9.10
C LEU A 99 -1.58 5.91 8.72
N ASP A 100 -1.18 7.18 8.81
CA ASP A 100 0.12 7.68 8.38
C ASP A 100 0.65 8.68 9.39
N MET A 101 1.96 8.70 9.63
CA MET A 101 2.57 9.57 10.63
C MET A 101 2.36 11.05 10.27
N LYS A 102 2.43 11.40 8.98
CA LYS A 102 2.17 12.76 8.50
C LYS A 102 0.73 13.19 8.80
N VAL A 103 -0.24 12.32 8.55
CA VAL A 103 -1.66 12.59 8.84
C VAL A 103 -1.89 12.72 10.35
N ALA A 104 -1.21 11.92 11.17
CA ALA A 104 -1.29 12.02 12.62
C ALA A 104 -0.75 13.38 13.13
N ILE A 105 0.38 13.85 12.58
CA ILE A 105 0.97 15.14 12.95
C ILE A 105 0.04 16.29 12.55
N GLU A 106 -0.46 16.30 11.31
CA GLU A 106 -1.42 17.32 10.84
C GLU A 106 -2.67 17.37 11.71
N GLN A 107 -3.20 16.20 12.12
CA GLN A 107 -4.36 16.14 13.00
C GLN A 107 -4.07 16.75 14.38
N LEU A 108 -2.90 16.49 14.95
CA LEU A 108 -2.50 17.07 16.24
C LEU A 108 -2.36 18.59 16.18
N GLU A 109 -1.87 19.13 15.07
CA GLU A 109 -1.79 20.58 14.84
C GLU A 109 -3.19 21.21 14.78
N ILE A 110 -4.10 20.60 14.01
CA ILE A 110 -5.51 21.04 13.91
C ILE A 110 -6.20 20.96 15.28
N ASP A 111 -6.02 19.86 16.01
CA ASP A 111 -6.63 19.67 17.33
C ASP A 111 -6.11 20.71 18.33
N ARG A 112 -4.83 21.08 18.24
CA ARG A 112 -4.24 22.13 19.08
C ARG A 112 -4.88 23.50 18.80
N GLU A 113 -4.94 23.90 17.53
CA GLU A 113 -5.56 25.18 17.13
C GLU A 113 -7.04 25.23 17.53
N ALA A 114 -7.77 24.13 17.31
CA ALA A 114 -9.17 24.01 17.71
C ALA A 114 -9.33 24.18 19.23
N ASN A 115 -8.51 23.50 20.04
CA ASN A 115 -8.54 23.61 21.50
C ASN A 115 -8.24 25.04 21.98
N GLU A 116 -7.28 25.73 21.37
CA GLU A 116 -6.98 27.14 21.69
C GLU A 116 -8.16 28.07 21.37
N LEU A 117 -8.86 27.84 20.26
CA LEU A 117 -10.07 28.58 19.92
C LEU A 117 -11.22 28.28 20.89
N THR A 118 -11.44 27.00 21.18
CA THR A 118 -12.50 26.55 22.09
C THR A 118 -12.29 27.13 23.48
N ALA A 119 -11.05 27.19 23.98
CA ALA A 119 -10.73 27.82 25.26
C ALA A 119 -11.14 29.31 25.29
N LYS A 120 -10.80 30.08 24.24
CA LYS A 120 -11.19 31.50 24.14
C LYS A 120 -12.70 31.69 24.09
N VAL A 121 -13.40 30.82 23.37
CA VAL A 121 -14.87 30.85 23.29
C VAL A 121 -15.49 30.55 24.65
N ILE A 122 -14.97 29.53 25.37
CA ILE A 122 -15.42 29.20 26.72
C ILE A 122 -15.17 30.36 27.68
N GLU A 123 -14.00 31.00 27.66
CA GLU A 123 -13.71 32.18 28.48
C GLU A 123 -14.69 33.33 28.23
N GLU A 124 -15.02 33.59 26.96
CA GLU A 124 -15.98 34.65 26.61
C GLU A 124 -17.42 34.30 27.02
N ILE A 125 -17.81 33.03 26.94
CA ILE A 125 -19.11 32.54 27.43
C ILE A 125 -19.20 32.74 28.94
N ILE A 126 -18.16 32.36 29.70
CA ILE A 126 -18.10 32.56 31.16
C ILE A 126 -18.23 34.04 31.51
N ARG A 127 -17.62 34.94 30.72
CA ARG A 127 -17.69 36.39 30.94
C ARG A 127 -19.09 36.96 30.67
N ARG A 128 -19.77 36.52 29.61
CA ARG A 128 -21.06 37.11 29.16
C ARG A 128 -22.30 36.48 29.77
N ALA A 129 -22.24 35.19 30.07
CA ALA A 129 -23.38 34.40 30.55
C ALA A 129 -22.89 33.31 31.50
N PRO A 130 -22.40 33.66 32.71
CA PRO A 130 -21.89 32.69 33.68
C PRO A 130 -22.92 31.61 34.06
N GLU A 131 -24.22 31.91 33.96
CA GLU A 131 -25.33 30.98 34.19
C GLU A 131 -25.37 29.80 33.21
N MET A 132 -24.76 29.90 32.03
CA MET A 132 -24.73 28.84 31.02
C MET A 132 -23.71 27.72 31.32
N VAL A 133 -22.77 27.97 32.24
CA VAL A 133 -21.67 27.03 32.57
C VAL A 133 -21.89 26.40 33.97
N ALA A 134 -22.85 26.89 34.73
CA ALA A 134 -23.25 26.33 36.02
C ALA A 134 -24.19 25.13 35.82
N LEU A 135 -23.65 23.92 35.97
CA LEU A 135 -24.40 22.68 36.28
C LEU A 135 -24.23 22.35 37.76
#